data_AF-A0A9X3WYP3-F1
#
_entry.id   AF-A0A9X3WYP3-F1
#
_cell.length_a   1.000
_cell.length_b   1.000
_cell.length_c   1.000
_cell.angle_alpha   90.00
_cell.angle_beta   90.00
_cell.angle_gamma   90.00
#
_symmetry.space_group_name_H-M   'P 1'
#
loop_
_entity.id
_entity.type
_entity.pdbx_description
1 polymer ?
#
loop_
_entity_poly.entity_id
_entity_poly.type
_entity_poly.pdbx_seq_one_letter_code
_entity_poly.pdbx_strand_id
1 'polypeptide(L)'
;MRDAWTGWRGVAVLVLAQAAGCLSLSTGDGGTGGTGGQGGGTGGLDGVPGGGGAGGTGGDESGAVTASSSSGGSSSSGGSGLGQACIEASECLSGICADGVCCDVACDGVCMSCARPSSIGTCTKLPAQEEDQDGSCAITSACDGNGACKLKNGQPCTQNGECLSNNCGGGSPKTCVP
;
A
#
# COMPACT_ATOMS: atom_id res chain seq x y z
N MET A 1 18.09 -29.35 42.52
CA MET A 1 16.71 -29.26 43.04
C MET A 1 16.33 -27.79 42.86
N ARG A 2 15.52 -27.48 41.84
CA ARG A 2 14.07 -27.20 41.98
C ARG A 2 13.87 -25.92 42.81
N ASP A 3 13.26 -24.82 42.39
CA ASP A 3 12.44 -24.45 41.24
C ASP A 3 12.31 -22.91 41.26
N ALA A 4 12.33 -22.28 40.09
CA ALA A 4 11.22 -21.53 39.49
C ALA A 4 11.03 -20.07 39.93
N TRP A 5 11.47 -19.20 39.01
CA TRP A 5 10.82 -17.94 38.70
C TRP A 5 9.30 -18.11 38.58
N THR A 6 8.50 -17.44 39.43
CA THR A 6 7.11 -17.09 39.08
C THR A 6 6.63 -15.95 39.97
N GLY A 7 6.57 -14.74 39.41
CA GLY A 7 6.17 -13.53 40.13
C GLY A 7 5.77 -12.38 39.23
N TRP A 8 5.15 -12.65 38.07
CA TRP A 8 4.43 -11.65 37.28
C TRP A 8 2.94 -11.94 37.37
N ARG A 9 2.23 -11.06 38.08
CA ARG A 9 0.77 -11.05 38.16
C ARG A 9 0.22 -10.23 36.98
N GLY A 10 -0.73 -10.83 36.25
CA GLY A 10 -1.72 -10.18 35.39
C GLY A 10 -1.18 -9.84 33.99
N VAL A 11 -1.65 -10.42 32.89
CA VAL A 11 -3.03 -10.74 32.52
C VAL A 11 -3.11 -12.14 31.89
N ALA A 12 -3.99 -12.97 32.43
CA ALA A 12 -4.28 -14.31 31.97
C ALA A 12 -5.08 -14.28 30.66
N VAL A 13 -4.47 -14.63 29.53
CA VAL A 13 -5.20 -15.18 28.39
C VAL A 13 -5.51 -16.63 28.72
N LEU A 14 -6.70 -16.82 29.25
CA LEU A 14 -7.31 -18.10 29.56
C LEU A 14 -7.57 -18.85 28.24
N VAL A 15 -6.62 -19.65 27.77
CA VAL A 15 -6.85 -20.65 26.72
C VAL A 15 -7.69 -21.77 27.34
N LEU A 16 -9.01 -21.59 27.36
CA LEU A 16 -9.96 -22.68 27.57
C LEU A 16 -10.26 -23.32 26.22
N ALA A 17 -9.42 -24.29 25.88
CA ALA A 17 -9.81 -25.40 25.02
C ALA A 17 -10.96 -26.14 25.72
N GLN A 18 -12.17 -26.06 25.16
CA GLN A 18 -13.24 -27.01 25.47
C GLN A 18 -13.56 -27.80 24.20
N ALA A 19 -13.15 -29.05 24.27
CA ALA A 19 -13.46 -30.12 23.35
C ALA A 19 -14.97 -30.42 23.32
N ALA A 20 -15.51 -30.51 22.11
CA ALA A 20 -16.33 -31.64 21.69
C ALA A 20 -15.65 -32.15 20.41
N GLY A 21 -14.83 -33.22 20.47
CA GLY A 21 -15.30 -34.57 20.11
C GLY A 21 -15.77 -34.58 18.65
N CYS A 22 -14.97 -35.00 17.66
CA CYS A 22 -14.56 -36.40 17.50
C CYS A 22 -13.22 -36.55 16.78
N LEU A 23 -12.39 -37.40 17.39
CA LEU A 23 -11.20 -38.05 16.86
C LEU A 23 -11.58 -39.03 15.74
N SER A 24 -10.88 -39.00 14.61
CA SER A 24 -10.84 -40.10 13.63
C SER A 24 -9.45 -40.05 12.99
N LEU A 25 -8.42 -40.58 13.66
CA LEU A 25 -7.96 -41.97 13.58
C LEU A 25 -7.68 -42.41 12.14
N SER A 26 -6.43 -42.24 11.73
CA SER A 26 -5.87 -42.78 10.49
C SER A 26 -5.64 -44.29 10.63
N THR A 27 -6.31 -45.08 9.81
CA THR A 27 -5.89 -46.44 9.47
C THR A 27 -5.68 -46.49 7.96
N GLY A 28 -4.46 -46.76 7.53
CA GLY A 28 -4.16 -47.10 6.14
C GLY A 28 -4.52 -48.55 5.83
N ASP A 29 -4.90 -48.81 4.57
CA ASP A 29 -4.31 -49.78 3.63
C ASP A 29 -5.32 -50.20 2.55
N GLY A 30 -4.86 -50.39 1.31
CA GLY A 30 -5.56 -51.20 0.30
C GLY A 30 -5.84 -50.51 -1.06
N GLY A 31 -5.06 -50.88 -2.08
CA GLY A 31 -5.15 -50.41 -3.48
C GLY A 31 -6.46 -50.73 -4.22
N THR A 32 -6.68 -50.20 -5.42
CA THR A 32 -6.18 -50.70 -6.72
C THR A 32 -6.44 -49.61 -7.78
N GLY A 33 -5.52 -49.29 -8.68
CA GLY A 33 -5.45 -49.92 -10.01
C GLY A 33 -6.53 -49.40 -10.97
N GLY A 34 -6.20 -48.47 -11.86
CA GLY A 34 -7.12 -47.98 -12.90
C GLY A 34 -6.40 -47.26 -14.03
N THR A 35 -5.95 -48.02 -15.03
CA THR A 35 -5.39 -47.57 -16.31
C THR A 35 -6.48 -47.24 -17.33
N GLY A 36 -6.22 -46.22 -18.18
CA GLY A 36 -6.72 -46.19 -19.57
C GLY A 36 -7.87 -45.23 -19.87
N GLY A 37 -7.70 -44.45 -20.94
CA GLY A 37 -8.76 -43.66 -21.57
C GLY A 37 -8.23 -42.60 -22.56
N GLN A 38 -7.93 -43.02 -23.79
CA GLN A 38 -7.54 -42.18 -24.93
C GLN A 38 -8.77 -41.61 -25.68
N GLY A 39 -8.53 -40.55 -26.47
CA GLY A 39 -9.39 -40.07 -27.56
C GLY A 39 -9.83 -38.63 -27.31
N GLY A 40 -9.64 -37.64 -28.19
CA GLY A 40 -9.48 -37.69 -29.64
C GLY A 40 -10.59 -36.86 -30.28
N GLY A 41 -10.21 -35.77 -30.96
CA GLY A 41 -11.11 -34.88 -31.72
C GLY A 41 -10.37 -33.59 -32.07
N THR A 42 -9.43 -33.58 -33.02
CA THR A 42 -9.60 -33.40 -34.48
C THR A 42 -10.59 -32.31 -34.88
N GLY A 43 -10.04 -31.21 -35.41
CA GLY A 43 -10.51 -30.53 -36.62
C GLY A 43 -11.65 -29.53 -36.45
N GLY A 44 -11.37 -28.28 -36.83
CA GLY A 44 -12.38 -27.22 -36.91
C GLY A 44 -11.78 -25.87 -37.29
N LEU A 45 -11.25 -25.81 -38.51
CA LEU A 45 -10.96 -24.63 -39.32
C LEU A 45 -12.06 -23.56 -39.21
N ASP A 46 -11.68 -22.28 -39.18
CA ASP A 46 -11.97 -21.33 -40.25
C ASP A 46 -11.61 -19.91 -39.81
N GLY A 47 -10.84 -19.23 -40.66
CA GLY A 47 -10.35 -17.88 -40.43
C GLY A 47 -11.46 -16.83 -40.48
N VAL A 48 -11.27 -15.78 -39.69
CA VAL A 48 -12.01 -14.53 -39.85
C VAL A 48 -11.00 -13.44 -40.25
N PRO A 49 -10.81 -13.16 -41.55
CA PRO A 49 -10.18 -11.92 -41.97
C PRO A 49 -11.24 -10.82 -42.13
N GLY A 50 -10.96 -9.66 -41.52
CA GLY A 50 -11.50 -8.37 -41.94
C GLY A 50 -12.84 -7.96 -41.32
N GLY A 51 -12.84 -6.79 -40.68
CA GLY A 51 -14.06 -6.06 -40.34
C GLY A 51 -13.79 -4.94 -39.34
N GLY A 52 -13.59 -3.72 -39.84
CA GLY A 52 -13.55 -2.52 -39.02
C GLY A 52 -14.90 -2.23 -38.35
N GLY A 53 -14.85 -1.54 -37.21
CA GLY A 53 -15.98 -0.97 -36.48
C GLY A 53 -15.39 -0.34 -35.20
N ALA A 54 -15.24 0.98 -35.17
CA ALA A 54 -16.23 1.95 -34.69
C ALA A 54 -16.19 2.09 -33.16
N GLY A 55 -16.14 3.34 -32.70
CA GLY A 55 -15.85 3.73 -31.33
C GLY A 55 -16.82 3.19 -30.28
N GLY A 56 -16.32 3.11 -29.05
CA GLY A 56 -17.10 2.98 -27.84
C GLY A 56 -17.03 4.29 -27.05
N THR A 57 -18.07 5.11 -27.18
CA THR A 57 -18.41 6.12 -26.19
C THR A 57 -19.17 5.44 -25.04
N GLY A 58 -18.76 5.71 -23.80
CA GLY A 58 -19.66 5.79 -22.64
C GLY A 58 -20.16 4.49 -22.02
N GLY A 59 -19.54 4.14 -20.87
CA GLY A 59 -20.16 3.86 -19.57
C GLY A 59 -21.31 2.86 -19.42
N ASP A 60 -21.07 1.81 -18.62
CA ASP A 60 -22.11 1.10 -17.88
C ASP A 60 -21.61 0.79 -16.45
N GLU A 61 -22.26 1.38 -15.45
CA GLU A 61 -22.10 1.06 -14.04
C GLU A 61 -22.91 -0.20 -13.69
N SER A 62 -22.25 -1.25 -13.22
CA SER A 62 -22.75 -2.12 -12.12
C SER A 62 -21.67 -3.10 -11.68
N GLY A 63 -21.02 -2.76 -10.57
CA GLY A 63 -20.87 -3.70 -9.44
C GLY A 63 -20.39 -5.10 -9.76
N ALA A 64 -19.11 -5.20 -10.12
CA ALA A 64 -18.26 -6.19 -9.50
C ALA A 64 -16.90 -5.55 -9.26
N VAL A 65 -16.77 -4.82 -8.14
CA VAL A 65 -15.60 -5.08 -7.31
C VAL A 65 -15.76 -6.54 -6.85
N THR A 66 -15.55 -7.50 -7.74
CA THR A 66 -14.81 -8.67 -7.30
C THR A 66 -13.61 -8.04 -6.65
N ALA A 67 -13.47 -8.24 -5.35
CA ALA A 67 -12.17 -8.14 -4.74
C ALA A 67 -11.27 -9.00 -5.63
N SER A 68 -10.65 -8.37 -6.62
CA SER A 68 -9.36 -8.76 -7.10
C SER A 68 -8.47 -8.42 -5.92
N SER A 69 -8.54 -9.31 -4.93
CA SER A 69 -7.35 -9.85 -4.32
C SER A 69 -6.44 -10.29 -5.47
N SER A 70 -5.85 -9.32 -6.16
CA SER A 70 -4.65 -9.52 -6.97
C SER A 70 -3.49 -9.52 -6.00
N SER A 71 -3.55 -10.46 -5.05
CA SER A 71 -2.36 -11.08 -4.52
C SER A 71 -1.89 -12.03 -5.63
N GLY A 72 -1.17 -11.50 -6.61
CA GLY A 72 -0.72 -12.28 -7.76
C GLY A 72 -0.49 -11.40 -8.97
N GLY A 73 0.78 -11.02 -9.16
CA GLY A 73 1.22 -10.32 -10.35
C GLY A 73 0.85 -11.08 -11.62
N SER A 74 0.60 -10.34 -12.68
CA SER A 74 0.66 -10.86 -14.03
C SER A 74 1.15 -9.74 -14.93
N SER A 75 2.43 -9.86 -15.26
CA SER A 75 3.13 -9.23 -16.37
C SER A 75 2.21 -9.08 -17.57
N SER A 76 1.56 -7.92 -17.66
CA SER A 76 0.97 -7.44 -18.89
C SER A 76 1.78 -6.22 -19.23
N SER A 77 2.34 -6.22 -20.43
CA SER A 77 3.37 -5.32 -20.96
C SER A 77 2.90 -3.86 -21.13
N GLY A 78 2.07 -3.36 -20.23
CA GLY A 78 1.64 -1.98 -20.10
C GLY A 78 1.68 -1.63 -18.62
N GLY A 79 2.63 -0.76 -18.25
CA GLY A 79 2.77 -0.28 -16.88
C GLY A 79 1.46 0.26 -16.30
N SER A 80 1.32 0.15 -14.99
CA SER A 80 0.26 0.75 -14.20
C SER A 80 0.12 2.24 -14.50
N GLY A 81 -1.13 2.69 -14.67
CA GLY A 81 -1.45 4.09 -14.89
C GLY A 81 -1.14 4.97 -13.68
N LEU A 82 -1.14 6.29 -13.87
CA LEU A 82 -0.95 7.25 -12.80
C LEU A 82 -1.90 6.97 -11.62
N GLY A 83 -1.37 7.02 -10.40
CA GLY A 83 -2.11 6.83 -9.16
C GLY A 83 -2.39 5.38 -8.78
N GLN A 84 -1.85 4.41 -9.52
CA GLN A 84 -1.85 3.01 -9.09
C GLN A 84 -0.72 2.72 -8.12
N ALA A 85 -0.94 1.76 -7.22
CA ALA A 85 0.11 1.30 -6.33
C ALA A 85 1.27 0.67 -7.12
N CYS A 86 2.49 0.93 -6.67
CA CYS A 86 3.71 0.40 -7.26
C CYS A 86 4.73 0.10 -6.17
N ILE A 87 5.63 -0.82 -6.46
CA ILE A 87 6.79 -1.16 -5.64
C ILE A 87 8.05 -0.68 -6.37
N GLU A 88 8.08 -0.81 -7.69
CA GLU A 88 9.20 -0.49 -8.56
C GLU A 88 8.79 0.55 -9.62
N ALA A 89 9.73 1.45 -9.96
CA ALA A 89 9.54 2.45 -11.02
C ALA A 89 9.14 1.84 -12.38
N SER A 90 9.64 0.64 -12.66
CA SER A 90 9.36 -0.12 -13.91
C SER A 90 7.90 -0.57 -14.03
N GLU A 91 7.15 -0.59 -12.92
CA GLU A 91 5.73 -0.93 -12.95
C GLU A 91 4.87 0.23 -13.45
N CYS A 92 5.38 1.46 -13.41
CA CYS A 92 4.62 2.65 -13.78
C CYS A 92 4.79 2.99 -15.26
N LEU A 93 3.70 3.39 -15.93
CA LEU A 93 3.76 3.85 -17.31
C LEU A 93 4.63 5.12 -17.47
N SER A 94 4.72 5.92 -16.41
CA SER A 94 5.62 7.08 -16.28
C SER A 94 7.08 6.69 -16.02
N GLY A 95 7.34 5.45 -15.59
CA GLY A 95 8.65 5.02 -15.10
C GLY A 95 9.00 5.60 -13.72
N ILE A 96 8.02 6.08 -12.95
CA ILE A 96 8.24 6.76 -11.67
C ILE A 96 7.28 6.20 -10.62
N CYS A 97 7.85 5.58 -9.59
CA CYS A 97 7.14 5.11 -8.40
C CYS A 97 7.62 5.91 -7.19
N ALA A 98 6.74 6.68 -6.55
CA ALA A 98 7.04 7.40 -5.31
C ALA A 98 5.84 7.30 -4.34
N ASP A 99 6.09 7.30 -3.04
CA ASP A 99 5.06 7.05 -2.00
C ASP A 99 4.27 5.73 -2.22
N GLY A 100 4.87 4.75 -2.90
CA GLY A 100 4.21 3.51 -3.29
C GLY A 100 3.11 3.68 -4.34
N VAL A 101 3.08 4.81 -5.07
CA VAL A 101 2.15 5.06 -6.18
C VAL A 101 2.83 5.62 -7.45
N CYS A 102 2.26 5.33 -8.61
CA CYS A 102 2.77 5.79 -9.89
C CYS A 102 2.52 7.29 -10.08
N CYS A 103 3.60 8.07 -10.09
CA CYS A 103 3.56 9.52 -10.25
C CYS A 103 3.71 9.95 -11.71
N ASP A 104 3.19 11.12 -12.07
CA ASP A 104 3.43 11.75 -13.37
C ASP A 104 4.86 12.29 -13.49
N VAL A 105 5.41 12.79 -12.38
CA VAL A 105 6.77 13.30 -12.25
C VAL A 105 7.40 12.84 -10.94
N ALA A 106 8.73 12.92 -10.82
CA ALA A 106 9.43 12.57 -9.58
C ALA A 106 9.10 13.58 -8.47
N CYS A 107 8.33 13.16 -7.46
CA CYS A 107 8.14 13.90 -6.20
C CYS A 107 9.38 13.77 -5.30
N ASP A 108 10.52 14.29 -5.75
CA ASP A 108 11.76 14.29 -4.96
C ASP A 108 11.81 15.45 -3.93
N GLY A 109 10.83 16.36 -4.00
CA GLY A 109 10.74 17.49 -3.08
C GLY A 109 10.15 17.07 -1.73
N VAL A 110 10.70 17.63 -0.65
CA VAL A 110 10.09 17.50 0.68
C VAL A 110 8.66 18.04 0.66
N CYS A 111 7.73 17.36 1.34
CA CYS A 111 6.33 17.76 1.38
C CYS A 111 5.64 17.76 0.02
N MET A 112 5.99 16.80 -0.83
CA MET A 112 5.31 16.53 -2.10
C MET A 112 4.89 15.07 -2.11
N SER A 113 3.69 14.79 -2.61
CA SER A 113 3.23 13.41 -2.73
C SER A 113 2.28 13.23 -3.90
N CYS A 114 2.35 12.03 -4.48
CA CYS A 114 1.43 11.53 -5.47
C CYS A 114 0.34 10.64 -4.87
N ALA A 115 0.46 10.22 -3.61
CA ALA A 115 -0.50 9.35 -2.94
C ALA A 115 -1.68 10.14 -2.33
N ARG A 116 -1.81 11.43 -2.64
CA ARG A 116 -2.87 12.28 -2.09
C ARG A 116 -4.23 11.89 -2.65
N PRO A 117 -5.27 11.68 -1.81
CA PRO A 117 -6.59 11.26 -2.26
C PRO A 117 -7.26 12.28 -3.21
N SER A 118 -6.89 13.56 -3.12
CA SER A 118 -7.39 14.62 -4.01
C SER A 118 -6.63 14.76 -5.33
N SER A 119 -5.46 14.12 -5.49
CA SER A 119 -4.59 14.26 -6.66
C SER A 119 -3.73 13.00 -6.85
N ILE A 120 -4.36 11.83 -6.79
CA ILE A 120 -3.66 10.55 -6.86
C ILE A 120 -2.93 10.45 -8.21
N GLY A 121 -1.63 10.17 -8.18
CA GLY A 121 -0.76 10.05 -9.35
C GLY A 121 -0.23 11.36 -9.93
N THR A 122 -0.61 12.51 -9.35
CA THR A 122 -0.05 13.82 -9.72
C THR A 122 0.78 14.37 -8.59
N CYS A 123 2.03 14.72 -8.86
CA CYS A 123 2.91 15.28 -7.85
C CYS A 123 2.42 16.66 -7.40
N THR A 124 1.88 16.76 -6.19
CA THR A 124 1.40 18.02 -5.63
C THR A 124 1.98 18.28 -4.25
N LYS A 125 2.07 19.56 -3.89
CA LYS A 125 2.51 19.97 -2.55
C LYS A 125 1.47 19.51 -1.52
N LEU A 126 1.96 18.95 -0.41
CA LEU A 126 1.14 18.72 0.77
C LEU A 126 0.69 20.06 1.34
N PRO A 127 -0.56 20.17 1.81
CA PRO A 127 -1.02 21.38 2.47
C PRO A 127 -0.26 21.61 3.78
N ALA A 128 -0.38 22.82 4.31
CA ALA A 128 0.20 23.14 5.61
C ALA A 128 -0.31 22.16 6.68
N GLN A 129 0.52 21.83 7.66
CA GLN A 129 0.28 20.93 8.78
C GLN A 129 0.06 19.44 8.46
N GLU A 130 0.19 19.02 7.20
CA GLU A 130 0.25 17.59 6.85
C GLU A 130 1.65 17.03 7.09
N GLU A 131 1.68 15.72 7.32
CA GLU A 131 2.89 14.93 7.47
C GLU A 131 3.20 14.24 6.14
N ASP A 132 4.47 14.21 5.78
CA ASP A 132 4.93 13.55 4.57
C ASP A 132 5.02 12.03 4.82
N GLN A 133 4.31 11.24 4.02
CA GLN A 133 4.15 9.80 4.24
C GLN A 133 5.46 9.02 4.04
N ASP A 134 6.39 9.53 3.25
CA ASP A 134 7.74 8.98 3.08
C ASP A 134 8.57 9.11 4.39
N GLY A 135 8.07 9.84 5.39
CA GLY A 135 8.72 10.03 6.69
C GLY A 135 9.74 11.15 6.68
N SER A 136 10.00 11.74 5.52
CA SER A 136 10.84 12.92 5.32
C SER A 136 10.37 14.13 6.13
N CYS A 137 9.06 14.20 6.45
CA CYS A 137 8.46 15.30 7.24
C CYS A 137 7.25 14.86 8.09
N ALA A 138 7.42 13.93 9.03
CA ALA A 138 6.30 13.42 9.84
C ALA A 138 6.46 13.53 11.37
N ILE A 139 7.68 13.49 11.91
CA ILE A 139 7.87 13.34 13.37
C ILE A 139 7.94 14.69 14.08
N THR A 140 9.03 15.41 13.88
CA THR A 140 9.30 16.70 14.54
C THR A 140 8.89 17.88 13.67
N SER A 141 8.52 17.62 12.42
CA SER A 141 8.22 18.64 11.43
C SER A 141 6.95 18.29 10.67
N ALA A 142 6.33 19.30 10.07
CA ALA A 142 5.18 19.19 9.21
C ALA A 142 5.34 20.13 8.01
N CYS A 143 4.57 19.87 6.97
CA CYS A 143 4.60 20.65 5.75
C CYS A 143 4.03 22.04 5.96
N ASP A 144 4.58 23.05 5.28
CA ASP A 144 4.11 24.44 5.37
C ASP A 144 3.10 24.83 4.28
N GLY A 145 2.77 23.92 3.36
CA GLY A 145 1.92 24.19 2.21
C GLY A 145 2.67 24.72 0.98
N ASN A 146 3.92 25.13 1.14
CA ASN A 146 4.77 25.63 0.05
C ASN A 146 5.82 24.62 -0.42
N GLY A 147 5.81 23.41 0.14
CA GLY A 147 6.81 22.37 -0.13
C GLY A 147 8.06 22.53 0.73
N ALA A 148 7.95 23.17 1.90
CA ALA A 148 8.99 23.18 2.91
C ALA A 148 8.54 22.41 4.15
N CYS A 149 9.48 21.68 4.74
CA CYS A 149 9.29 20.98 6.00
C CYS A 149 9.69 21.89 7.16
N LYS A 150 8.76 22.18 8.07
CA LYS A 150 8.96 23.09 9.20
C LYS A 150 8.69 22.42 10.54
N LEU A 151 9.44 22.79 11.57
CA LEU A 151 9.34 22.23 12.90
C LEU A 151 7.98 22.53 13.54
N LYS A 152 7.40 21.49 14.14
CA LYS A 152 6.16 21.57 14.93
C LYS A 152 6.42 22.32 16.23
N ASN A 153 5.35 22.85 16.82
CA ASN A 153 5.40 23.47 18.14
C ASN A 153 6.02 22.54 19.20
N GLY A 154 6.88 23.10 20.04
CA GLY A 154 7.61 22.38 21.09
C GLY A 154 8.96 21.81 20.66
N GLN A 155 9.29 21.83 19.36
CA GLN A 155 10.62 21.41 18.91
C GLN A 155 11.68 22.49 19.10
N PRO A 156 12.94 22.10 19.40
CA PRO A 156 14.03 23.05 19.53
C PRO A 156 14.26 23.79 18.22
N CYS A 157 14.45 25.11 18.31
CA CYS A 157 14.64 25.96 17.14
C CYS A 157 15.75 26.97 17.38
N THR A 158 16.36 27.45 16.30
CA THR A 158 17.35 28.53 16.35
C THR A 158 16.87 29.80 15.67
N GLN A 159 16.02 29.65 14.64
CA GLN A 159 15.45 30.75 13.86
C GLN A 159 13.94 30.65 13.75
N ASN A 160 13.28 31.81 13.66
CA ASN A 160 11.82 31.90 13.46
C ASN A 160 11.35 31.11 12.23
N GLY A 161 12.08 31.19 11.11
CA GLY A 161 11.69 30.55 9.85
C GLY A 161 11.72 29.02 9.87
N GLU A 162 12.34 28.40 10.88
CA GLU A 162 12.37 26.94 11.03
C GLU A 162 11.05 26.39 11.56
N CYS A 163 10.30 27.20 12.32
CA CYS A 163 9.05 26.79 12.93
C CYS A 163 7.87 26.96 11.98
N LEU A 164 6.92 26.02 12.02
CA LEU A 164 5.69 26.10 11.23
C LEU A 164 4.89 27.36 11.57
N SER A 165 4.91 27.75 12.85
CA SER A 165 4.36 29.01 13.37
C SER A 165 5.13 30.27 12.97
N ASN A 166 6.29 30.12 12.30
CA ASN A 166 7.30 31.16 12.12
C ASN A 166 7.75 31.84 13.42
N ASN A 167 7.57 31.18 14.57
CA ASN A 167 7.86 31.74 15.88
C ASN A 167 8.80 30.82 16.66
N CYS A 168 10.07 31.23 16.75
CA CYS A 168 11.08 30.57 17.56
C CYS A 168 11.34 31.38 18.83
N GLY A 169 10.94 30.86 19.98
CA GLY A 169 10.93 31.62 21.23
C GLY A 169 10.88 30.74 22.47
N GLY A 170 10.49 31.35 23.59
CA GLY A 170 10.38 30.67 24.89
C GLY A 170 11.66 30.75 25.74
N GLY A 171 11.85 29.74 26.60
CA GLY A 171 12.98 29.64 27.53
C GLY A 171 14.26 29.11 26.88
N SER A 172 15.24 28.73 27.69
CA SER A 172 16.48 28.07 27.24
C SER A 172 16.37 26.56 27.49
N PRO A 173 16.35 25.69 26.45
CA PRO A 173 16.51 25.98 25.01
C PRO A 173 15.24 26.57 24.36
N LYS A 174 15.45 27.37 23.30
CA LYS A 174 14.36 27.93 22.50
C LYS A 174 13.61 26.83 21.77
N THR A 175 12.29 26.97 21.68
CA THR A 175 11.42 26.04 20.98
C THR A 175 10.42 26.76 20.09
N CYS A 176 9.85 26.02 19.13
CA CYS A 176 8.77 26.54 18.30
C CYS A 176 7.54 26.81 19.16
N VAL A 177 7.13 28.06 19.21
CA VAL A 177 5.96 28.52 19.97
C VAL A 177 4.85 28.90 19.00
N PRO A 178 3.57 28.81 19.38
CA PRO A 178 2.46 29.14 18.49
C PRO A 178 2.48 30.60 18.05
#